data_AF-A0AAJ0CSN3-F1
#
_entry.id   AF-A0AAJ0CSN3-F1
#
_cell.length_a   1.000
_cell.length_b   1.000
_cell.length_c   1.000
_cell.angle_alpha   90.00
_cell.angle_beta   90.00
_cell.angle_gamma   90.00
#
_symmetry.space_group_name_H-M   'P 1'
#
loop_
_entity.id
_entity.type
_entity.pdbx_description
1 polymer ?
#
loop_
_entity_poly.entity_id
_entity_poly.type
_entity_poly.pdbx_seq_one_letter_code
_entity_poly.pdbx_strand_id
1 'polypeptide(L)'
;MDYCHYLTDYDVMVCRECKIGVRQEHIDGHLKGSPHSLPKVERDQVAGAAQRPRSAVGSISGEQAYRKPSPHSAPLRALRPPLTNGFSCMFPIEGSDGKSTECGFVLASSKNMELHCRRVHGWRSAARRGRPRRHAEETKIIDRPWRNGVKYQRFYLQGPQSNFFEVSRDVSTPERDDGEPEGADPCDKLLLKLRDRHAEQEEAERKHKIPQRSQKRLDEVS
;
A
#
# COMPACT_ATOMS: atom_id res chain seq x y z
N MET A 1 3.61 -30.90 -8.73
CA MET A 1 4.12 -29.73 -9.47
C MET A 1 3.08 -28.64 -9.31
N ASP A 2 3.31 -27.70 -8.41
CA ASP A 2 2.26 -26.77 -7.97
C ASP A 2 2.44 -25.41 -8.64
N TYR A 3 2.07 -25.28 -9.92
CA TYR A 3 2.16 -24.01 -10.66
C TYR A 3 1.24 -22.92 -10.10
N CYS A 4 0.13 -23.34 -9.50
CA CYS A 4 -0.85 -22.46 -8.87
C CYS A 4 -0.98 -22.78 -7.38
N HIS A 5 -1.44 -21.80 -6.60
CA HIS A 5 -1.94 -22.01 -5.25
C HIS A 5 -3.33 -21.37 -5.12
N TYR A 6 -4.17 -21.91 -4.25
CA TYR A 6 -5.53 -21.43 -4.06
C TYR A 6 -5.65 -20.67 -2.74
N LEU A 7 -6.12 -19.43 -2.79
CA LEU A 7 -6.43 -18.60 -1.64
C LEU A 7 -7.89 -18.83 -1.24
N THR A 8 -8.11 -19.76 -0.31
CA THR A 8 -9.45 -20.19 0.13
C THR A 8 -10.30 -19.05 0.66
N ASP A 9 -9.70 -18.11 1.40
CA ASP A 9 -10.43 -17.00 2.03
C ASP A 9 -11.07 -16.05 1.02
N TYR A 10 -10.52 -16.00 -0.19
CA TYR A 10 -10.91 -15.08 -1.26
C TYR A 10 -11.48 -15.78 -2.49
N ASP A 11 -11.45 -17.11 -2.54
CA ASP A 11 -11.80 -17.93 -3.71
C ASP A 11 -11.04 -17.47 -4.97
N VAL A 12 -9.72 -17.32 -4.82
CA VAL A 12 -8.82 -16.90 -5.90
C VAL A 12 -7.70 -17.90 -6.06
N MET A 13 -7.56 -18.44 -7.27
CA MET A 13 -6.36 -19.17 -7.67
C MET A 13 -5.31 -18.22 -8.17
N VAL A 14 -4.07 -18.40 -7.74
CA VAL A 14 -2.96 -17.52 -8.04
C VAL A 14 -1.81 -18.31 -8.62
N CYS A 15 -1.27 -17.84 -9.74
CA CYS A 15 -0.05 -18.37 -10.32
C CYS A 15 1.16 -18.01 -9.45
N ARG A 16 2.00 -19.01 -9.12
CA ARG A 16 3.14 -18.82 -8.20
C ARG A 16 4.25 -17.94 -8.76
N GLU A 17 4.47 -17.96 -10.08
CA GLU A 17 5.53 -17.19 -10.75
C GLU A 17 5.02 -15.80 -11.14
N CYS A 18 3.85 -15.73 -11.79
CA CYS A 18 3.29 -14.46 -12.24
C CYS A 18 2.73 -13.60 -11.09
N LYS A 19 2.43 -14.24 -9.95
CA LYS A 19 1.87 -13.62 -8.74
C LYS A 19 0.56 -12.86 -9.00
N ILE A 20 -0.29 -13.42 -9.85
CA ILE A 20 -1.60 -12.87 -10.22
C ILE A 20 -2.67 -13.95 -10.11
N GLY A 21 -3.90 -13.51 -9.89
CA GLY A 21 -5.09 -14.34 -9.98
C GLY A 21 -5.30 -14.84 -11.40
N VAL A 22 -5.59 -16.14 -11.53
CA VAL A 22 -5.92 -16.80 -12.80
C VAL A 22 -7.30 -17.43 -12.65
N ARG A 23 -8.23 -17.04 -13.53
CA ARG A 23 -9.59 -17.60 -13.54
C ARG A 23 -9.57 -19.00 -14.13
N GLN A 24 -10.51 -19.86 -13.71
CA GLN A 24 -10.53 -21.26 -14.13
C GLN A 24 -10.61 -21.40 -15.65
N GLU A 25 -11.43 -20.58 -16.30
CA GLU A 25 -11.60 -20.52 -17.75
C GLU A 25 -10.36 -20.04 -18.51
N HIS A 26 -9.39 -19.42 -17.82
CA HIS A 26 -8.19 -18.84 -18.43
C HIS A 26 -6.90 -19.56 -18.04
N ILE A 27 -6.97 -20.69 -17.32
CA ILE A 27 -5.77 -21.44 -16.89
C ILE A 27 -4.98 -21.95 -18.09
N ASP A 28 -5.64 -22.63 -19.04
CA ASP A 28 -4.97 -23.18 -20.23
C ASP A 28 -4.29 -22.05 -21.03
N GLY A 29 -5.01 -20.96 -21.27
CA GLY A 29 -4.47 -19.80 -21.98
C GLY A 29 -3.29 -19.13 -21.25
N HIS A 30 -3.38 -19.01 -19.93
CA HIS A 30 -2.30 -18.43 -19.11
C HIS A 30 -1.04 -19.28 -19.13
N LEU A 31 -1.17 -20.59 -18.92
CA LEU A 31 -0.04 -21.52 -18.85
C LEU A 31 0.56 -21.84 -20.23
N LYS A 32 -0.22 -21.67 -21.31
CA LYS A 32 0.27 -21.77 -22.69
C LYS A 32 1.14 -20.57 -23.07
N GLY A 33 0.87 -19.40 -22.51
CA GLY A 33 1.59 -18.17 -22.79
C GLY A 33 2.92 -18.05 -22.03
N SER A 34 3.72 -17.07 -22.41
CA SER A 34 4.89 -16.63 -21.64
C SER A 34 4.44 -16.07 -20.28
N PRO A 35 5.13 -16.39 -19.16
CA PRO A 35 6.45 -17.03 -19.08
C PRO A 35 6.46 -18.57 -19.01
N HIS A 36 5.29 -19.22 -19.01
CA HIS A 36 5.19 -20.65 -18.66
C HIS A 36 5.42 -21.60 -19.83
N SER A 37 4.78 -21.34 -20.98
CA SER A 37 4.90 -22.17 -22.20
C SER A 37 4.77 -23.68 -21.94
N LEU A 38 3.90 -24.11 -21.01
CA LEU A 38 3.78 -25.51 -20.60
C LEU A 38 3.19 -26.39 -21.69
N PRO A 39 3.58 -27.68 -21.79
CA PRO A 39 2.96 -28.63 -22.71
C PRO A 39 1.51 -28.93 -22.32
N LYS A 40 0.68 -29.32 -23.30
CA LYS A 40 -0.77 -29.52 -23.11
C LYS A 40 -1.10 -30.47 -21.95
N VAL A 41 -0.37 -31.58 -21.83
CA VAL A 41 -0.58 -32.59 -20.78
C VAL A 41 -0.47 -31.98 -19.37
N GLU A 42 0.53 -31.14 -19.13
CA GLU A 42 0.70 -30.46 -17.83
C GLU A 42 -0.39 -29.41 -17.60
N ARG A 43 -0.78 -28.66 -18.63
CA ARG A 43 -1.88 -27.68 -18.53
C ARG A 43 -3.21 -28.35 -18.19
N ASP A 44 -3.50 -29.49 -18.81
CA ASP A 44 -4.70 -30.27 -18.56
C ASP A 44 -4.70 -30.82 -17.12
N GLN A 45 -3.55 -31.27 -16.60
CA GLN A 45 -3.40 -31.68 -15.21
C GLN A 45 -3.66 -30.51 -14.23
N VAL A 46 -3.05 -29.34 -14.48
CA VAL A 46 -3.26 -28.16 -13.63
C VAL A 46 -4.70 -27.71 -13.68
N ALA A 47 -5.32 -27.61 -14.86
CA ALA A 47 -6.73 -27.25 -15.01
C ALA A 47 -7.68 -28.25 -14.36
N GLY A 48 -7.34 -29.54 -14.40
CA GLY A 48 -8.08 -30.62 -13.74
C GLY A 48 -8.00 -30.55 -12.21
N ALA A 49 -6.82 -30.28 -11.66
CA ALA A 49 -6.61 -30.12 -10.21
C ALA A 49 -7.15 -28.79 -9.67
N ALA A 50 -7.19 -27.77 -10.53
CA ALA A 50 -7.69 -26.42 -10.27
C ALA A 50 -9.21 -26.31 -10.12
N GLN A 51 -9.95 -27.41 -10.23
CA GLN A 51 -11.40 -27.40 -10.02
C GLN A 51 -11.69 -26.83 -8.63
N ARG A 52 -12.41 -25.71 -8.61
CA ARG A 52 -12.83 -25.04 -7.37
C ARG A 52 -13.37 -26.10 -6.41
N PRO A 53 -12.86 -26.19 -5.17
CA PRO A 53 -13.64 -26.85 -4.14
C PRO A 53 -15.00 -26.15 -4.14
N ARG A 54 -16.09 -26.90 -4.30
CA ARG A 54 -17.44 -26.35 -4.14
C ARG A 54 -17.55 -25.90 -2.68
N SER A 55 -17.10 -24.70 -2.39
CA SER A 55 -17.46 -24.01 -1.16
C SER A 55 -18.98 -23.88 -1.22
N ALA A 56 -19.64 -24.55 -0.30
CA ALA A 56 -21.07 -24.52 -0.09
C ALA A 56 -21.47 -23.12 0.40
N VAL A 57 -21.48 -22.14 -0.49
CA VAL A 57 -22.16 -20.86 -0.29
C VAL A 57 -22.88 -20.59 -1.60
N GLY A 58 -24.20 -20.54 -1.48
CA GLY A 58 -25.14 -20.70 -2.58
C GLY A 58 -24.93 -19.74 -3.75
N SER A 59 -25.52 -20.16 -4.86
CA SER A 59 -25.82 -19.33 -6.02
C SER A 59 -26.35 -17.96 -5.57
N ILE A 60 -25.53 -16.92 -5.67
CA ILE A 60 -25.96 -15.53 -5.52
C ILE A 60 -25.74 -14.88 -6.88
N SER A 61 -26.86 -14.63 -7.55
CA SER A 61 -26.98 -13.93 -8.81
C SER A 61 -26.71 -12.43 -8.60
N GLY A 62 -26.05 -11.79 -9.58
CA GLY A 62 -25.70 -10.37 -9.55
C GLY A 62 -24.29 -10.12 -9.03
N GLU A 63 -23.44 -9.47 -9.87
CA GLU A 63 -22.09 -8.95 -9.56
C GLU A 63 -21.46 -9.52 -8.28
N GLN A 64 -20.91 -10.74 -8.32
CA GLN A 64 -20.30 -11.36 -7.14
C GLN A 64 -19.32 -10.38 -6.46
N ALA A 65 -19.73 -9.90 -5.29
CA ALA A 65 -18.87 -9.27 -4.31
C ALA A 65 -17.87 -10.32 -3.85
N TYR A 66 -16.78 -10.50 -4.61
CA TYR A 66 -15.64 -11.23 -4.12
C TYR A 66 -15.20 -10.60 -2.81
N ARG A 67 -14.89 -11.43 -1.82
CA ARG A 67 -14.39 -10.94 -0.54
C ARG A 67 -13.09 -10.19 -0.82
N LYS A 68 -13.09 -8.88 -0.57
CA LYS A 68 -11.87 -8.08 -0.63
C LYS A 68 -11.13 -8.21 0.70
N PRO A 69 -9.79 -8.22 0.68
CA PRO A 69 -9.00 -8.08 1.90
C PRO A 69 -9.36 -6.79 2.62
N SER A 70 -9.27 -6.82 3.96
CA SER A 70 -9.40 -5.60 4.76
C SER A 70 -8.29 -4.62 4.39
N PRO A 71 -8.56 -3.29 4.33
CA PRO A 71 -7.52 -2.29 4.10
C PRO A 71 -6.34 -2.35 5.08
N HIS A 72 -6.61 -2.81 6.31
CA HIS A 72 -5.60 -2.96 7.36
C HIS A 72 -4.84 -4.29 7.28
N SER A 73 -5.22 -5.19 6.38
CA SER A 73 -4.55 -6.48 6.22
C SER A 73 -3.13 -6.28 5.67
N ALA A 74 -2.23 -7.20 6.06
CA ALA A 74 -0.91 -7.26 5.47
C ALA A 74 -1.00 -7.59 3.96
N PRO A 75 -0.04 -7.16 3.14
CA PRO A 75 -0.04 -7.46 1.71
C PRO A 75 -0.03 -8.97 1.49
N LEU A 76 -0.86 -9.44 0.55
CA LEU A 76 -0.93 -10.85 0.21
C LEU A 76 0.36 -11.24 -0.50
N ARG A 77 1.23 -12.02 0.18
CA ARG A 77 2.52 -12.52 -0.33
C ARG A 77 2.39 -13.41 -1.58
N ALA A 78 1.21 -13.98 -1.74
CA ALA A 78 0.77 -14.72 -2.92
C ALA A 78 0.77 -13.89 -4.21
N LEU A 79 0.48 -12.59 -4.09
CA LEU A 79 0.32 -11.66 -5.20
C LEU A 79 1.59 -10.83 -5.42
N ARG A 80 1.60 -10.06 -6.52
CA ARG A 80 2.66 -9.10 -6.79
C ARG A 80 2.83 -8.14 -5.61
N PRO A 81 4.05 -7.64 -5.36
CA PRO A 81 4.28 -6.66 -4.30
C PRO A 81 3.29 -5.50 -4.36
N PRO A 82 2.90 -4.93 -3.21
CA PRO A 82 1.99 -3.80 -3.19
C PRO A 82 2.57 -2.62 -3.96
N LEU A 83 1.74 -2.03 -4.80
CA LEU A 83 2.03 -0.76 -5.45
C LEU A 83 1.83 0.37 -4.44
N THR A 84 2.54 1.47 -4.62
CA THR A 84 2.49 2.65 -3.74
C THR A 84 1.84 3.83 -4.47
N ASN A 85 1.58 4.91 -3.72
CA ASN A 85 1.05 6.16 -4.27
C ASN A 85 -0.34 6.02 -4.91
N GLY A 86 -1.16 5.11 -4.40
CA GLY A 86 -2.54 4.95 -4.83
C GLY A 86 -3.47 6.00 -4.22
N PHE A 87 -4.71 5.97 -4.67
CA PHE A 87 -5.81 6.78 -4.17
C PHE A 87 -6.92 5.89 -3.66
N SER A 88 -7.48 6.17 -2.48
CA SER A 88 -8.55 5.37 -1.85
C SER A 88 -9.76 6.25 -1.53
N CYS A 89 -10.92 5.90 -2.08
CA CYS A 89 -12.17 6.64 -1.91
C CYS A 89 -12.67 6.54 -0.46
N MET A 90 -12.95 7.69 0.16
CA MET A 90 -13.45 7.78 1.54
C MET A 90 -14.94 8.13 1.61
N PHE A 91 -15.66 8.12 0.48
CA PHE A 91 -17.08 8.48 0.50
C PHE A 91 -17.85 7.58 1.46
N PRO A 92 -18.67 8.15 2.38
CA PRO A 92 -19.55 7.35 3.21
C PRO A 92 -20.61 6.67 2.33
N ILE A 93 -20.78 5.37 2.53
CA ILE A 93 -21.82 4.53 1.96
C ILE A 93 -22.62 3.96 3.12
N GLU A 94 -23.94 4.17 3.09
CA GLU A 94 -24.84 3.57 4.06
C GLU A 94 -24.95 2.07 3.79
N GLY A 95 -24.55 1.27 4.78
CA GLY A 95 -24.77 -0.16 4.79
C GLY A 95 -26.24 -0.50 5.05
N SER A 96 -26.65 -1.70 4.65
CA SER A 96 -28.00 -2.23 4.90
C SER A 96 -28.34 -2.36 6.39
N ASP A 97 -27.31 -2.41 7.23
CA ASP A 97 -27.36 -2.44 8.69
C ASP A 97 -27.52 -1.02 9.32
N GLY A 98 -27.66 0.02 8.49
CA GLY A 98 -27.73 1.41 8.92
C GLY A 98 -26.38 2.00 9.33
N LYS A 99 -25.28 1.27 9.12
CA LYS A 99 -23.93 1.74 9.46
C LYS A 99 -23.26 2.37 8.24
N SER A 100 -22.74 3.59 8.40
CA SER A 100 -21.92 4.23 7.37
C SER A 100 -20.54 3.58 7.30
N THR A 101 -20.14 3.13 6.11
CA THR A 101 -18.82 2.58 5.80
C THR A 101 -18.15 3.39 4.69
N GLU A 102 -16.82 3.41 4.63
CA GLU A 102 -16.14 4.07 3.51
C GLU A 102 -16.29 3.22 2.22
N CYS A 103 -16.41 3.88 1.07
CA CYS A 103 -16.40 3.22 -0.23
C CYS A 103 -15.19 2.30 -0.44
N GLY A 104 -13.99 2.76 -0.05
CA GLY A 104 -12.76 1.96 -0.11
C GLY A 104 -12.34 1.56 -1.53
N PHE A 105 -12.88 2.20 -2.57
CA PHE A 105 -12.46 1.96 -3.96
C PHE A 105 -11.07 2.53 -4.20
N VAL A 106 -10.18 1.75 -4.82
CA VAL A 106 -8.77 2.11 -4.99
C VAL A 106 -8.37 2.21 -6.44
N LEU A 107 -7.64 3.27 -6.79
CA LEU A 107 -7.13 3.54 -8.13
C LEU A 107 -5.70 4.09 -8.08
N ALA A 108 -4.95 3.86 -9.16
CA ALA A 108 -3.60 4.40 -9.34
C ALA A 108 -3.58 5.87 -9.79
N SER A 109 -4.68 6.39 -10.32
CA SER A 109 -4.76 7.71 -10.96
C SER A 109 -5.76 8.62 -10.24
N SER A 110 -5.32 9.82 -9.86
CA SER A 110 -6.16 10.85 -9.25
C SER A 110 -7.30 11.28 -10.19
N LYS A 111 -7.05 11.40 -11.50
CA LYS A 111 -8.09 11.72 -12.49
C LYS A 111 -9.19 10.66 -12.54
N ASN A 112 -8.81 9.39 -12.47
CA ASN A 112 -9.78 8.30 -12.45
C ASN A 112 -10.52 8.24 -11.11
N MET A 113 -9.85 8.60 -10.01
CA MET A 113 -10.50 8.71 -8.69
C MET A 113 -11.53 9.83 -8.66
N GLU A 114 -11.20 10.98 -9.24
CA GLU A 114 -12.11 12.11 -9.41
C GLU A 114 -13.35 11.71 -10.23
N LEU A 115 -13.12 10.97 -11.33
CA LEU A 115 -14.19 10.44 -12.18
C LEU A 115 -15.07 9.44 -11.43
N HIS A 116 -14.47 8.54 -10.64
CA HIS A 116 -15.18 7.61 -9.78
C HIS A 116 -16.07 8.37 -8.79
N CYS A 117 -15.51 9.32 -8.05
CA CYS A 117 -16.26 10.13 -7.08
C CYS A 117 -17.44 10.88 -7.74
N ARG A 118 -17.24 11.44 -8.93
CA ARG A 118 -18.30 12.10 -9.70
C ARG A 118 -19.40 11.16 -10.14
N ARG A 119 -19.04 10.00 -10.69
CA ARG A 119 -19.99 9.06 -11.31
C ARG A 119 -20.72 8.21 -10.29
N VAL A 120 -20.02 7.73 -9.28
CA VAL A 120 -20.55 6.79 -8.28
C VAL A 120 -21.22 7.53 -7.12
N HIS A 121 -20.63 8.65 -6.68
CA HIS A 121 -21.10 9.38 -5.49
C HIS A 121 -21.70 10.75 -5.82
N GLY A 122 -21.81 11.12 -7.10
CA GLY A 122 -22.34 12.42 -7.51
C GLY A 122 -21.48 13.62 -7.08
N TRP A 123 -20.23 13.38 -6.64
CA TRP A 123 -19.38 14.42 -6.09
C TRP A 123 -19.07 15.52 -7.11
N ARG A 124 -19.09 16.78 -6.68
CA ARG A 124 -18.68 17.93 -7.48
C ARG A 124 -17.68 18.76 -6.67
N SER A 125 -16.59 19.18 -7.31
CA SER A 125 -15.60 20.04 -6.67
C SER A 125 -16.23 21.38 -6.29
N ALA A 126 -16.05 21.82 -5.05
CA ALA A 126 -16.53 23.12 -4.57
C ALA A 126 -15.79 24.32 -5.20
N ALA A 127 -14.66 24.07 -5.88
CA ALA A 127 -13.91 25.07 -6.63
C ALA A 127 -14.73 25.60 -7.82
N ARG A 128 -15.54 26.64 -7.58
CA ARG A 128 -16.15 27.44 -8.65
C ARG A 128 -15.03 28.11 -9.46
N ARG A 129 -15.18 28.15 -10.79
CA ARG A 129 -14.39 29.04 -11.66
C ARG A 129 -14.66 30.50 -11.23
N GLY A 130 -13.71 31.11 -10.53
CA GLY A 130 -13.78 32.50 -10.08
C GLY A 130 -12.63 32.88 -9.14
N ARG A 131 -12.33 34.19 -9.05
CA ARG A 131 -11.28 34.75 -8.17
C ARG A 131 -11.57 34.40 -6.71
N PRO A 132 -10.62 33.85 -5.93
CA PRO A 132 -10.82 33.58 -4.51
C PRO A 132 -11.18 34.86 -3.76
N ARG A 133 -12.27 34.84 -2.96
CA ARG A 133 -12.55 35.93 -2.01
C ARG A 133 -11.56 35.81 -0.85
N ARG A 134 -10.95 36.94 -0.45
CA ARG A 134 -9.94 37.07 0.63
C ARG A 134 -10.39 36.62 2.04
N HIS A 135 -11.56 36.01 2.21
CA HIS A 135 -12.15 35.68 3.50
C HIS A 135 -12.76 34.27 3.53
N ALA A 136 -12.19 33.33 2.79
CA ALA A 136 -12.62 31.92 2.74
C ALA A 136 -11.72 31.01 3.60
N GLU A 137 -11.19 31.52 4.72
CA GLU A 137 -10.26 30.79 5.59
C GLU A 137 -10.95 29.85 6.60
N GLU A 138 -12.27 29.86 6.68
CA GLU A 138 -13.00 29.14 7.74
C GLU A 138 -14.06 28.16 7.21
N THR A 139 -13.77 27.47 6.11
CA THR A 139 -14.47 26.23 5.79
C THR A 139 -13.42 25.23 5.39
N LYS A 140 -13.03 24.37 6.34
CA LYS A 140 -12.06 23.29 6.12
C LYS A 140 -12.50 22.47 4.92
N ILE A 141 -11.78 22.71 3.85
CA ILE A 141 -11.83 22.06 2.56
C ILE A 141 -11.68 20.54 2.78
N ILE A 142 -12.74 19.74 2.59
CA ILE A 142 -12.55 18.37 2.09
C ILE A 142 -12.33 18.52 0.58
N ASP A 143 -11.16 18.99 0.15
CA ASP A 143 -10.96 19.34 -1.28
C ASP A 143 -11.13 18.10 -2.16
N ARG A 144 -10.82 16.94 -1.57
CA ARG A 144 -10.75 15.65 -2.23
C ARG A 144 -11.27 14.56 -1.31
N PRO A 145 -12.37 13.87 -1.67
CA PRO A 145 -12.98 12.80 -0.87
C PRO A 145 -12.22 11.46 -0.97
N TRP A 146 -10.89 11.50 -1.03
CA TRP A 146 -10.04 10.30 -1.11
C TRP A 146 -8.70 10.52 -0.41
N ARG A 147 -8.11 9.44 0.11
CA ARG A 147 -6.73 9.42 0.60
C ARG A 147 -5.75 9.26 -0.55
N ASN A 148 -4.56 9.82 -0.39
CA ASN A 148 -3.44 9.65 -1.31
C ASN A 148 -2.38 8.77 -0.65
N GLY A 149 -1.41 8.29 -1.42
CA GLY A 149 -0.26 7.57 -0.86
C GLY A 149 -0.55 6.13 -0.43
N VAL A 150 -1.75 5.59 -0.71
CA VAL A 150 -2.11 4.26 -0.20
C VAL A 150 -1.30 3.16 -0.88
N LYS A 151 -1.03 2.08 -0.14
CA LYS A 151 -0.47 0.84 -0.68
C LYS A 151 -1.60 -0.06 -1.17
N TYR A 152 -1.44 -0.67 -2.33
CA TYR A 152 -2.54 -1.40 -2.96
C TYR A 152 -2.10 -2.59 -3.81
N GLN A 153 -2.97 -3.59 -3.90
CA GLN A 153 -2.80 -4.81 -4.69
C GLN A 153 -4.08 -5.12 -5.48
N ARG A 154 -4.01 -6.09 -6.39
CA ARG A 154 -5.18 -6.64 -7.09
C ARG A 154 -4.98 -8.13 -7.31
N PHE A 155 -6.09 -8.86 -7.40
CA PHE A 155 -6.06 -10.26 -7.80
C PHE A 155 -5.80 -10.40 -9.30
N TYR A 156 -6.71 -9.89 -10.12
CA TYR A 156 -6.69 -10.11 -11.57
C TYR A 156 -6.16 -8.89 -12.32
N LEU A 157 -5.44 -9.12 -13.43
CA LEU A 157 -4.94 -8.02 -14.26
C LEU A 157 -6.04 -7.37 -15.12
N GLN A 158 -7.04 -8.15 -15.52
CA GLN A 158 -8.08 -7.76 -16.47
C GLN A 158 -9.42 -8.45 -16.12
N GLY A 159 -10.50 -7.94 -16.71
CA GLY A 159 -11.84 -8.48 -16.57
C GLY A 159 -12.53 -8.06 -15.27
N PRO A 160 -13.63 -8.74 -14.90
CA PRO A 160 -14.33 -8.50 -13.65
C PRO A 160 -13.37 -8.59 -12.47
N GLN A 161 -13.62 -7.84 -11.39
CA GLN A 161 -12.87 -7.97 -10.12
C GLN A 161 -11.35 -7.68 -10.24
N SER A 162 -10.92 -7.03 -11.33
CA SER A 162 -9.55 -6.54 -11.53
C SER A 162 -9.26 -5.23 -10.77
N ASN A 163 -10.23 -4.77 -9.99
CA ASN A 163 -10.12 -3.59 -9.14
C ASN A 163 -9.05 -3.81 -8.06
N PHE A 164 -8.37 -2.71 -7.72
CA PHE A 164 -7.42 -2.70 -6.62
C PHE A 164 -8.13 -2.71 -5.27
N PHE A 165 -7.42 -3.22 -4.27
CA PHE A 165 -7.77 -3.13 -2.86
C PHE A 165 -6.58 -2.58 -2.08
N GLU A 166 -6.86 -1.85 -1.02
CA GLU A 166 -5.86 -1.27 -0.14
C GLU A 166 -5.29 -2.33 0.80
N VAL A 167 -4.02 -2.19 1.14
CA VAL A 167 -3.32 -3.05 2.11
C VAL A 167 -2.43 -2.19 2.99
N SER A 168 -2.10 -2.69 4.18
CA SER A 168 -1.23 -1.99 5.14
C SER A 168 -1.71 -0.58 5.45
N ARG A 169 -3.02 -0.37 5.56
CA ARG A 169 -3.55 0.87 6.13
C ARG A 169 -3.14 0.93 7.59
N ASP A 170 -2.24 1.85 7.92
CA ASP A 170 -1.92 2.15 9.29
C ASP A 170 -3.18 2.71 9.98
N VAL A 171 -3.45 2.29 11.21
CA VAL A 171 -4.48 2.93 12.03
C VAL A 171 -3.88 4.25 12.50
N SER A 172 -3.86 5.25 11.63
CA SER A 172 -3.60 6.61 12.05
C SER A 172 -4.80 7.04 12.88
N THR A 173 -4.68 7.03 14.20
CA THR A 173 -5.52 7.89 15.05
C THR A 173 -5.47 9.30 14.45
N PRO A 174 -6.60 10.01 14.31
CA PRO A 174 -6.56 11.36 13.77
C PRO A 174 -5.63 12.18 14.65
N GLU A 175 -4.49 12.58 14.09
CA GLU A 175 -3.56 13.50 14.71
C GLU A 175 -4.33 14.80 14.98
N ARG A 176 -4.67 15.00 16.25
CA ARG A 176 -4.93 16.33 16.77
C ARG A 176 -3.58 17.04 16.76
N ASP A 177 -3.47 18.02 15.87
CA ASP A 177 -2.45 19.05 15.91
C ASP A 177 -2.69 19.91 17.15
N ASP A 178 -2.18 19.49 18.30
CA ASP A 178 -1.96 20.35 19.47
C ASP A 178 -0.71 19.84 20.25
N GLY A 179 0.48 20.37 19.95
CA GLY A 179 1.60 20.48 20.92
C GLY A 179 2.46 19.25 21.27
N GLU A 180 3.77 19.41 21.07
CA GLU A 180 4.91 18.62 21.60
C GLU A 180 5.12 17.15 21.15
N PRO A 181 6.35 16.77 20.72
CA PRO A 181 6.64 15.42 20.26
C PRO A 181 6.96 14.49 21.44
N GLU A 182 5.94 13.81 21.97
CA GLU A 182 6.11 12.69 22.90
C GLU A 182 5.98 11.35 22.15
N GLY A 183 7.10 10.64 21.99
CA GLY A 183 7.06 9.24 21.56
C GLY A 183 8.22 8.75 20.70
N ALA A 184 9.46 9.22 20.92
CA ALA A 184 10.62 8.56 20.32
C ALA A 184 10.78 7.14 20.89
N ASP A 185 10.79 6.15 19.99
CA ASP A 185 11.04 4.74 20.26
C ASP A 185 12.25 4.57 21.20
N PRO A 186 12.18 3.74 22.27
CA PRO A 186 13.31 3.50 23.17
C PRO A 186 14.61 3.12 22.45
N CYS A 187 14.51 2.52 21.25
CA CYS A 187 15.67 2.21 20.41
C CYS A 187 16.31 3.46 19.77
N ASP A 188 15.54 4.49 19.41
CA ASP A 188 16.07 5.71 18.79
C ASP A 188 16.83 6.57 19.80
N LYS A 189 16.33 6.67 21.04
CA LYS A 189 17.06 7.35 22.13
C LYS A 189 18.37 6.63 22.45
N LEU A 190 18.43 5.31 22.32
CA LEU A 190 19.64 4.53 22.55
C LEU A 190 20.65 4.72 21.40
N LEU A 191 20.18 4.73 20.14
CA LEU A 191 21.02 4.93 18.96
C LEU A 191 21.67 6.33 18.93
N LEU A 192 20.93 7.38 19.31
CA LEU A 192 21.51 8.73 19.45
C LEU A 192 22.59 8.79 20.52
N LYS A 193 22.35 8.23 21.72
CA LYS A 193 23.34 8.20 22.81
C LYS A 193 24.61 7.43 22.44
N LEU A 194 24.47 6.35 21.66
CA LEU A 194 25.62 5.58 21.18
C LEU A 194 26.44 6.36 20.14
N ARG A 195 25.77 7.11 19.25
CA ARG A 195 26.44 7.95 18.26
C ARG A 195 27.23 9.09 18.91
N ASP A 196 26.65 9.74 19.92
CA ASP A 196 27.30 10.86 20.61
C ASP A 196 28.55 10.38 21.38
N ARG A 197 28.46 9.22 22.07
CA ARG A 197 29.62 8.59 22.71
C ARG A 197 30.74 8.23 21.73
N HIS A 198 30.38 7.74 20.55
CA HIS A 198 31.37 7.41 19.52
C HIS A 198 32.08 8.66 18.98
N ALA A 199 31.35 9.77 18.83
CA ALA A 199 31.93 11.05 18.41
C ALA A 199 32.88 11.62 19.47
N GLU A 200 32.51 11.55 20.76
CA GLU A 200 33.36 11.98 21.87
C GLU A 200 34.64 11.13 21.99
N GLN A 201 34.55 9.81 21.78
CA GLN A 201 35.71 8.92 21.76
C GLN A 201 36.65 9.22 20.59
N GLU A 202 36.11 9.41 19.38
CA GLU A 202 36.89 9.81 18.21
C GLU A 202 37.59 11.16 18.39
N GLU A 203 36.93 12.13 19.03
CA GLU A 203 37.53 13.44 19.31
C GLU A 203 38.63 13.35 20.38
N ALA A 204 38.43 12.54 21.42
CA ALA A 204 39.44 12.31 22.45
C ALA A 204 40.68 11.60 21.88
N GLU A 205 40.50 10.62 21.01
CA GLU A 205 41.60 9.94 20.31
C GLU A 205 42.35 10.87 19.35
N ARG A 206 41.65 11.78 18.65
CA ARG A 206 42.27 12.82 17.82
C ARG A 206 43.11 13.79 18.64
N LYS A 207 42.64 14.19 19.83
CA LYS A 207 43.40 15.06 20.75
C LYS A 207 44.63 14.36 21.33
N HIS A 208 44.55 13.05 21.59
CA HIS A 208 45.68 12.26 22.11
C HIS A 208 46.78 11.97 21.07
N LYS A 209 46.49 12.13 19.77
CA LYS A 209 47.42 11.81 18.67
C LYS A 209 48.20 13.01 18.13
N ILE A 210 48.11 14.19 18.75
CA ILE A 210 48.90 15.36 18.35
C ILE A 210 50.34 15.20 18.87
N PRO A 211 51.36 15.04 18.01
CA PRO A 211 52.75 14.95 18.47
C PRO A 211 53.23 16.31 18.96
N GLN A 212 53.76 16.37 20.19
CA GLN A 212 54.53 17.52 20.67
C GLN A 212 55.80 17.69 19.83
N ARG A 213 55.77 18.55 18.82
CA ARG A 213 56.95 18.94 18.06
C ARG A 213 56.92 20.42 17.71
N SER A 214 57.31 21.27 18.68
CA SER A 214 58.13 22.48 18.46
C SER A 214 58.13 23.40 19.68
N GLN A 215 59.00 23.14 20.65
CA GLN A 215 59.47 24.13 21.61
C GLN A 215 60.99 24.02 21.69
N LYS A 216 61.65 24.59 20.66
CA LYS A 216 63.07 24.93 20.63
C LYS A 216 63.32 25.82 19.42
N ARG A 217 63.07 27.11 19.60
CA ARG A 217 63.74 28.22 18.92
C ARG A 217 63.10 29.50 19.47
N LEU A 218 63.88 30.21 20.28
CA LEU A 218 63.91 31.66 20.53
C LEU A 218 64.52 31.89 21.92
N ASP A 219 65.81 31.60 22.04
CA ASP A 219 66.71 32.24 23.01
C ASP A 219 67.99 32.55 22.22
N GLU A 220 67.96 33.64 21.45
CA GLU A 220 69.14 34.27 20.86
C GLU A 220 68.75 35.69 20.37
N VAL A 221 68.51 36.59 21.32
CA VAL A 221 68.79 38.02 21.19
C VAL A 221 69.18 38.53 22.58
N SER A 222 70.48 38.53 22.85
CA SER A 222 71.16 39.64 23.53
C SER A 222 72.65 39.59 23.27
#